data_AF-A0A660LZ85-F1
#
_entry.id   AF-A0A660LZ85-F1
#
_cell.length_a   1.000
_cell.length_b   1.000
_cell.length_c   1.000
_cell.angle_alpha   90.00
_cell.angle_beta   90.00
_cell.angle_gamma   90.00
#
_symmetry.space_group_name_H-M   'P 1'
#
loop_
_entity.id
_entity.type
_entity.pdbx_description
1 polymer ?
#
loop_
_entity_poly.entity_id
_entity_poly.type
_entity_poly.pdbx_seq_one_letter_code
_entity_poly.pdbx_strand_id
1 'polypeptide(L)' 'MARPKGSKNKPKAPLVEQFSFTTEQRIRLVANLIVEKIIEDGAFAKKLITILEDDKNASK' A
#
# COMPACT_ATOMS: atom_id res chain seq x y z
N MET A 1 12.17 41.72 -24.14
CA MET A 1 12.78 41.97 -22.81
C MET A 1 13.74 40.83 -22.49
N ALA A 2 15.05 41.10 -22.43
CA ALA A 2 16.06 40.10 -22.09
C ALA A 2 15.97 39.74 -20.60
N ARG A 3 16.00 38.44 -20.26
CA ARG A 3 15.95 37.97 -18.87
C ARG A 3 17.20 38.46 -18.08
N PRO A 4 17.09 38.77 -16.78
CA PRO A 4 18.23 39.27 -15.99
C PRO A 4 19.40 38.29 -15.99
N LYS A 5 20.61 38.79 -16.28
CA LYS A 5 21.87 38.04 -16.17
C LYS A 5 22.06 37.62 -14.72
N GLY A 6 21.82 36.34 -14.42
CA GLY A 6 21.96 35.77 -13.08
C GLY A 6 21.07 34.54 -12.87
N SER A 7 19.94 34.45 -13.58
CA SER A 7 19.06 33.28 -13.55
C SER A 7 19.63 32.05 -14.28
N LYS A 8 20.75 32.18 -15.01
CA LYS A 8 21.34 31.10 -15.81
C LYS A 8 22.45 30.29 -15.11
N ASN A 9 22.91 30.73 -13.93
CA ASN A 9 24.09 30.12 -13.27
C ASN A 9 23.76 29.47 -11.91
N LYS A 10 22.49 29.36 -11.53
CA LYS A 10 22.18 28.53 -10.36
C LYS A 10 22.37 27.07 -10.78
N PRO A 11 23.27 26.31 -10.13
CA PRO A 11 23.35 24.88 -10.39
C PRO A 11 21.95 24.31 -10.17
N LYS A 12 21.47 23.53 -11.15
CA LYS A 12 20.20 22.84 -11.02
C LYS A 12 20.30 22.03 -9.73
N ALA A 13 19.33 22.22 -8.82
CA ALA A 13 19.31 21.46 -7.57
C ALA A 13 19.49 19.98 -7.94
N PRO A 14 20.39 19.24 -7.25
CA PRO A 14 20.54 17.82 -7.51
C PRO A 14 19.14 17.21 -7.44
N LEU A 15 18.75 16.49 -8.49
CA LEU A 15 17.49 15.74 -8.47
C LEU A 15 17.58 14.87 -7.22
N VAL A 16 16.69 15.11 -6.25
CA VAL A 16 16.56 14.24 -5.08
C VAL A 16 16.37 12.85 -5.66
N GLU A 17 17.34 11.96 -5.44
CA GLU A 17 17.28 10.60 -5.95
C GLU A 17 15.95 10.02 -5.49
N GLN A 18 15.07 9.77 -6.46
CA GLN A 18 13.75 9.27 -6.18
C GLN A 18 13.94 7.85 -5.67
N PHE A 19 13.84 7.67 -4.35
CA PHE A 19 14.03 6.37 -3.73
C PHE A 19 13.09 5.38 -4.40
N SER A 20 13.68 4.39 -5.08
CA SER A 20 12.94 3.37 -5.81
C SER A 20 13.26 2.02 -5.21
N PHE A 21 12.22 1.26 -4.87
CA PHE A 21 12.39 -0.13 -4.47
C PHE A 21 12.98 -0.95 -5.60
N THR A 22 13.95 -1.80 -5.27
CA THR A 22 14.42 -2.86 -6.17
C THR A 22 13.29 -3.85 -6.45
N THR A 23 13.39 -4.61 -7.54
CA THR A 23 12.38 -5.62 -7.89
C THR A 23 12.14 -6.61 -6.77
N GLU A 24 13.21 -7.08 -6.11
CA GLU A 24 13.12 -8.01 -4.98
C GLU A 24 12.37 -7.40 -3.79
N GLN A 25 12.63 -6.13 -3.47
CA GLN A 25 11.92 -5.42 -2.40
C GLN A 25 10.43 -5.30 -2.70
N ARG A 26 10.06 -5.03 -3.96
CA ARG A 26 8.65 -4.98 -4.39
C ARG A 26 7.97 -6.34 -4.28
N ILE A 27 8.63 -7.41 -4.71
CA ILE A 27 8.10 -8.78 -4.61
C ILE A 27 7.86 -9.14 -3.15
N ARG A 28 8.81 -8.86 -2.25
CA ARG A 28 8.65 -9.11 -0.81
C ARG A 28 7.47 -8.33 -0.23
N LEU A 29 7.34 -7.06 -0.59
CA LEU A 29 6.23 -6.22 -0.13
C LEU A 29 4.88 -6.78 -0.59
N VAL A 30 4.76 -7.15 -1.86
CA VAL A 30 3.53 -7.75 -2.40
C VAL A 30 3.21 -9.08 -1.73
N ALA A 31 4.21 -9.95 -1.53
CA ALA A 31 4.01 -11.23 -0.86
C ALA A 31 3.46 -11.06 0.57
N ASN A 32 4.01 -10.12 1.34
CA ASN A 32 3.53 -9.83 2.69
C ASN A 32 2.08 -9.34 2.69
N LEU A 33 1.74 -8.41 1.80
CA LEU A 33 0.37 -7.88 1.68
C LEU A 33 -0.65 -8.97 1.34
N ILE A 34 -0.28 -9.93 0.47
CA ILE A 34 -1.16 -11.05 0.11
C ILE A 34 -1.42 -11.95 1.33
N VAL A 35 -0.36 -12.28 2.09
CA VAL A 35 -0.49 -13.14 3.29
C VAL A 35 -1.37 -12.48 4.35
N GLU A 36 -1.15 -11.19 4.62
CA GLU A 36 -1.97 -10.41 5.55
C GLU A 36 -3.44 -10.44 5.14
N LYS A 37 -3.72 -10.21 3.85
CA LYS A 37 -5.09 -10.21 3.34
C LYS A 37 -5.80 -11.55 3.48
N ILE A 38 -5.10 -12.66 3.21
CA ILE A 38 -5.66 -14.02 3.38
C ILE A 38 -6.03 -14.27 4.84
N ILE A 39 -5.18 -13.85 5.78
CA ILE A 39 -5.43 -14.01 7.21
C ILE A 39 -6.65 -13.18 7.64
N GLU A 40 -6.73 -11.93 7.19
CA GLU A 40 -7.87 -11.05 7.44
C GLU A 40 -9.18 -11.65 6.93
N ASP A 41 -9.18 -12.13 5.69
CA ASP A 41 -10.37 -12.71 5.07
C ASP A 41 -10.80 -14.01 5.79
N GLY A 42 -9.85 -14.84 6.21
CA GLY A 42 -10.14 -16.03 7.02
C GLY A 42 -10.73 -15.70 8.39
N ALA A 43 -10.24 -14.64 9.05
CA ALA A 43 -10.80 -14.17 10.32
C ALA A 43 -12.21 -13.58 10.14
N PHE A 44 -12.43 -12.85 9.04
CA PHE A 44 -13.74 -12.29 8.71
C PHE A 44 -14.77 -13.37 8.36
N ALA A 45 -14.39 -14.38 7.59
CA ALA A 45 -15.26 -15.50 7.25
C ALA A 45 -15.75 -16.25 8.50
N LYS A 46 -14.86 -16.50 9.48
CA LYS A 46 -15.24 -17.11 10.76
C LYS A 46 -16.27 -16.27 11.51
N LYS A 47 -16.08 -14.95 11.58
CA LYS A 47 -17.06 -14.04 12.21
C LYS A 47 -18.42 -14.08 11.52
N LEU A 48 -18.44 -14.08 10.18
CA LEU A 48 -19.67 -14.18 9.41
C LEU A 48 -20.42 -15.49 9.67
N ILE A 49 -19.70 -16.62 9.70
CA ILE A 49 -20.30 -17.92 10.01
C ILE A 49 -20.95 -17.90 11.38
N THR A 50 -20.26 -17.40 12.41
CA THR A 50 -20.81 -17.29 13.77
C THR A 50 -22.10 -16.48 13.80
N ILE A 51 -22.12 -15.29 13.17
CA ILE A 51 -23.33 -14.44 13.11
C ILE A 51 -24.49 -15.18 12.44
N LEU A 52 -24.24 -15.84 11.30
CA LEU A 52 -25.28 -16.56 10.55
C LEU A 52 -25.80 -17.81 11.29
N GLU A 53 -24.97 -18.46 12.11
CA GLU A 53 -25.38 -19.57 12.96
C GLU A 53 -26.21 -19.08 14.16
N ASP A 54 -25.83 -17.98 14.77
CA ASP A 54 -26.56 -17.36 15.89
C ASP A 54 -27.96 -16.89 15.45
N ASP A 55 -28.08 -16.22 14.30
CA ASP A 55 -29.37 -15.80 13.73
C ASP A 55 -30.31 -16.98 13.45
N LYS A 56 -29.77 -18.10 12.95
CA LYS A 56 -30.55 -19.33 12.71
C LYS A 56 -31.05 -19.98 13.99
N ASN A 57 -30.31 -19.86 15.08
CA ASN A 57 -30.69 -20.40 16.38
C ASN A 57 -31.69 -19.49 17.10
N ALA A 58 -31.61 -18.17 16.92
CA ALA A 58 -32.59 -17.22 17.48
C ALA A 58 -33.95 -17.23 16.78
N SER A 59 -34.01 -17.70 15.52
CA SER A 59 -35.25 -17.79 14.74
C SER A 59 -36.01 -19.13 14.89
N LYS A 60 -35.53 -20.06 15.72
CA LYS A 60 -36.20 -21.33 16.04
C LYS A 60 -36.94 -21.26 17.37
#